data_AF-A0A5Q4FJR2-F1
#
_entry.id   AF-A0A5Q4FJR2-F1
#
_cell.length_a   1.000
_cell.length_b   1.000
_cell.length_c   1.000
_cell.angle_alpha   90.00
_cell.angle_beta   90.00
_cell.angle_gamma   90.00
#
_symmetry.space_group_name_H-M   'P 1'
#
loop_
_entity.id
_entity.type
_entity.pdbx_description
1 polymer ?
#
loop_
_entity_poly.entity_id
_entity_poly.type
_entity_poly.pdbx_seq_one_letter_code
_entity_poly.pdbx_strand_id
1 'polypeptide(L)'
;ASEVDYSGMKGTQCLGRQSFRLAFYPHAGDWQRGGVFEQAMRFNYGVRLFQSGRTEGDIAPGSSLLDIRPGELTFSALKKADGAFVDEHSRTGTRDRYVLRIYNPTEETVEGEVSLWFPVRSAAQVTMEEKHIRDLEVKNSRVIPVTLSSRQVMSIMLTCPTATL
;
A
#
# COMPACT_ATOMS: atom_id res chain seq x y z
N ALA A 1 0.17 47.53 -0.61
CA ALA A 1 -0.26 46.13 -0.77
C ALA A 1 -1.13 46.06 -2.01
N SER A 2 -0.86 45.14 -2.94
CA SER A 2 -1.73 44.96 -4.11
C SER A 2 -3.05 44.34 -3.67
N GLU A 3 -4.16 45.03 -3.95
CA GLU A 3 -5.51 44.52 -3.75
C GLU A 3 -5.78 43.41 -4.77
N VAL A 4 -5.98 42.18 -4.30
CA VAL A 4 -6.35 41.05 -5.15
C VAL A 4 -7.86 40.94 -5.14
N ASP A 5 -8.49 41.10 -6.30
CA ASP A 5 -9.94 40.99 -6.46
C ASP A 5 -10.38 39.52 -6.54
N TYR A 6 -11.15 39.08 -5.54
CA TYR A 6 -11.70 37.72 -5.44
C TYR A 6 -13.15 37.62 -5.92
N SER A 7 -13.74 38.69 -6.47
CA SER A 7 -15.14 38.76 -6.91
C SER A 7 -15.53 37.66 -7.91
N GLY A 8 -14.56 37.18 -8.70
CA GLY A 8 -14.73 36.08 -9.66
C GLY A 8 -14.64 34.67 -9.07
N MET A 9 -14.10 34.50 -7.86
CA MET A 9 -13.88 33.19 -7.24
C MET A 9 -15.13 32.69 -6.48
N LYS A 10 -16.23 32.47 -7.22
CA LYS A 10 -17.47 31.90 -6.65
C LYS A 10 -17.19 30.48 -6.14
N GLY A 11 -17.50 30.22 -4.85
CA GLY A 11 -17.39 28.89 -4.24
C GLY A 11 -16.35 28.76 -3.12
N THR A 12 -15.45 29.73 -2.93
CA THR A 12 -14.45 29.74 -1.83
C THR A 12 -15.05 29.83 -0.44
N GLN A 13 -16.31 30.26 -0.33
CA GLN A 13 -17.06 30.32 0.93
C GLN A 13 -17.50 28.93 1.44
N CYS A 14 -17.34 27.86 0.64
CA CYS A 14 -17.70 26.48 1.01
C CYS A 14 -19.14 26.33 1.55
N LEU A 15 -20.07 27.12 1.02
CA LEU A 15 -21.47 27.11 1.44
C LEU A 15 -22.11 25.73 1.24
N GLY A 16 -23.02 25.35 2.14
CA GLY A 16 -23.69 24.05 2.12
C GLY A 16 -23.28 23.15 3.30
N ARG A 17 -23.80 21.92 3.31
CA ARG A 17 -23.56 20.99 4.42
C ARG A 17 -22.17 20.39 4.33
N GLN A 18 -21.38 20.58 5.39
CA GLN A 18 -20.07 19.99 5.56
C GLN A 18 -20.12 18.89 6.63
N SER A 19 -19.30 17.86 6.48
CA SER A 19 -19.15 16.79 7.47
C SER A 19 -17.67 16.58 7.75
N PHE A 20 -17.28 16.74 9.01
CA PHE A 20 -15.90 16.57 9.45
C PHE A 20 -15.83 15.38 10.41
N ARG A 21 -14.80 14.54 10.24
CA ARG A 21 -14.51 13.43 11.14
C ARG A 21 -13.14 13.68 11.74
N LEU A 22 -13.09 13.87 13.05
CA LEU A 22 -11.88 14.18 13.82
C LEU A 22 -11.74 13.17 14.95
N ALA A 23 -10.51 12.86 15.33
CA ALA A 23 -10.19 12.03 16.47
C ALA A 23 -9.01 12.62 17.24
N PHE A 24 -9.09 12.59 18.57
CA PHE A 24 -7.99 12.88 19.45
C PHE A 24 -7.55 11.57 20.08
N TYR A 25 -6.27 11.22 19.96
CA TYR A 25 -5.71 9.98 20.47
C TYR A 25 -4.60 10.32 21.47
N PRO A 26 -4.92 10.43 22.77
CA PRO A 26 -3.91 10.59 23.81
C PRO A 26 -3.02 9.35 23.89
N HIS A 27 -1.71 9.56 23.93
CA HIS A 27 -0.73 8.48 24.04
C HIS A 27 0.45 8.93 24.92
N ALA A 28 1.22 7.97 25.41
CA ALA A 28 2.45 8.24 26.13
C ALA A 28 3.64 8.34 25.17
N GLY A 29 4.59 9.22 25.46
CA GLY A 29 5.79 9.43 24.64
C GLY A 29 5.50 10.14 23.32
N ASP A 30 6.33 9.86 22.32
CA ASP A 30 6.20 10.41 20.97
C ASP A 30 5.19 9.61 20.11
N TRP A 31 5.04 10.05 18.86
CA TRP A 31 4.11 9.45 17.90
C TRP A 31 4.45 7.99 17.56
N GLN A 32 5.74 7.60 17.62
CA GLN A 32 6.21 6.27 17.28
C GLN A 32 5.93 5.32 18.45
N ARG A 33 6.37 5.67 19.67
CA ARG A 33 6.09 4.89 20.88
C ARG A 33 4.58 4.80 21.19
N GLY A 34 3.85 5.86 20.87
CA GLY A 34 2.39 5.91 21.01
C GLY A 34 1.61 5.11 19.96
N GLY A 35 2.27 4.62 18.90
CA GLY A 35 1.60 3.93 17.79
C GLY A 35 0.59 4.81 17.04
N VAL A 36 0.80 6.14 17.04
CA VAL A 36 -0.18 7.11 16.53
C VAL A 36 -0.44 6.89 15.05
N PHE A 37 0.60 6.57 14.28
CA PHE A 37 0.48 6.37 12.85
C PHE A 37 -0.44 5.19 12.52
N GLU A 38 -0.30 4.07 13.24
CA GLU A 38 -1.18 2.91 13.08
C GLU A 38 -2.64 3.26 13.40
N GLN A 39 -2.89 3.98 14.48
CA GLN A 39 -4.25 4.39 14.86
C GLN A 39 -4.86 5.37 13.86
N ALA A 40 -4.06 6.32 13.33
CA ALA A 40 -4.49 7.22 12.28
C ALA A 40 -4.88 6.46 10.99
N MET A 41 -4.10 5.43 10.62
CA MET A 41 -4.45 4.56 9.50
C MET A 41 -5.76 3.80 9.76
N ARG A 42 -5.94 3.20 10.93
CA ARG A 42 -7.20 2.51 11.30
C ARG A 42 -8.42 3.45 11.29
N PHE A 43 -8.24 4.71 11.70
CA PHE A 43 -9.28 5.73 11.65
C PHE A 43 -9.65 6.15 10.22
N ASN A 44 -8.66 6.22 9.32
CA ASN A 44 -8.87 6.58 7.92
C ASN A 44 -9.42 5.41 7.08
N TYR A 45 -8.96 4.19 7.35
CA TYR A 45 -9.29 2.97 6.62
C TYR A 45 -10.15 2.02 7.47
N GLY A 46 -11.43 2.36 7.58
CA GLY A 46 -12.40 1.55 8.32
C GLY A 46 -12.68 0.20 7.66
N VAL A 47 -13.03 -0.78 8.49
CA VAL A 47 -13.44 -2.13 8.07
C VAL A 47 -14.58 -2.05 7.05
N ARG A 48 -14.51 -2.89 6.03
CA ARG A 48 -15.58 -3.07 5.05
C ARG A 48 -16.32 -4.36 5.37
N LEU A 49 -17.64 -4.25 5.47
CA LEU A 49 -18.54 -5.38 5.65
C LEU A 49 -19.17 -5.71 4.30
N PHE A 50 -19.16 -6.99 3.95
CA PHE A 50 -19.89 -7.51 2.79
C PHE A 50 -20.63 -8.78 3.22
N GLN A 51 -21.73 -9.08 2.54
CA GLN A 51 -22.50 -10.29 2.75
C GLN A 51 -22.54 -11.04 1.42
N SER A 52 -22.24 -12.35 1.46
CA SER A 52 -22.42 -13.24 0.32
C SER A 52 -23.38 -14.38 0.66
N GLY A 53 -23.91 -15.03 -0.36
CA GLY A 53 -24.52 -16.35 -0.21
C GLY A 53 -23.47 -17.43 0.04
N ARG A 54 -23.89 -18.70 0.02
CA ARG A 54 -22.95 -19.82 0.02
C ARG A 54 -22.11 -19.78 -1.25
N THR A 55 -20.79 -19.83 -1.10
CA THR A 55 -19.82 -19.86 -2.19
C THR A 55 -18.91 -21.06 -2.02
N GLU A 56 -18.47 -21.63 -3.14
CA GLU A 56 -17.34 -22.56 -3.19
C GLU A 56 -16.07 -21.74 -3.45
N GLY A 57 -14.97 -22.05 -2.77
CA GLY A 57 -13.70 -21.36 -2.95
C GLY A 57 -12.61 -21.83 -2.00
N ASP A 58 -11.35 -21.57 -2.37
CA ASP A 58 -10.17 -22.09 -1.68
C ASP A 58 -9.61 -21.15 -0.60
N ILE A 59 -10.23 -19.98 -0.41
CA ILE A 59 -9.79 -18.98 0.58
C ILE A 59 -10.47 -19.25 1.91
N ALA A 60 -9.70 -19.74 2.89
CA ALA A 60 -10.20 -19.96 4.24
C ALA A 60 -10.59 -18.63 4.93
N PRO A 61 -11.63 -18.63 5.78
CA PRO A 61 -11.95 -17.48 6.63
C PRO A 61 -10.74 -17.04 7.46
N GLY A 62 -10.53 -15.72 7.59
CA GLY A 62 -9.40 -15.16 8.32
C GLY A 62 -8.06 -15.19 7.58
N SER A 63 -8.03 -15.54 6.29
CA SER A 63 -6.82 -15.43 5.47
C SER A 63 -6.35 -13.98 5.35
N SER A 64 -5.04 -13.75 5.51
CA SER A 64 -4.42 -12.44 5.25
C SER A 64 -3.81 -12.42 3.87
N LEU A 65 -4.19 -11.43 3.04
CA LEU A 65 -3.63 -11.23 1.70
C LEU A 65 -2.16 -10.80 1.73
N LEU A 66 -1.82 -9.92 2.68
CA LEU A 66 -0.55 -9.23 2.81
C LEU A 66 -0.30 -8.97 4.30
N ASP A 67 0.91 -9.27 4.77
CA ASP A 67 1.36 -9.01 6.13
C ASP A 67 2.75 -8.38 6.07
N ILE A 68 2.93 -7.24 6.75
CA ILE A 68 4.18 -6.47 6.74
C ILE A 68 4.63 -6.36 8.18
N ARG A 69 5.86 -6.78 8.45
CA ARG A 69 6.47 -6.73 9.78
C ARG A 69 7.84 -6.06 9.72
N PRO A 70 8.26 -5.34 10.77
CA PRO A 70 7.47 -5.02 11.96
C PRO A 70 6.47 -3.87 11.68
N GLY A 71 5.62 -3.53 12.66
CA GLY A 71 4.52 -2.57 12.47
C GLY A 71 4.97 -1.14 12.12
N GLU A 72 6.26 -0.85 12.28
CA GLU A 72 6.90 0.39 11.83
C GLU A 72 6.92 0.50 10.30
N LEU A 73 7.05 -0.61 9.57
CA LEU A 73 6.98 -0.61 8.11
C LEU A 73 5.53 -0.47 7.65
N THR A 74 5.26 0.61 6.94
CA THR A 74 3.90 0.99 6.61
C THR A 74 3.54 0.66 5.16
N PHE A 75 2.35 0.07 4.98
CA PHE A 75 1.74 -0.13 3.67
C PHE A 75 1.36 1.21 3.03
N SER A 76 1.76 1.41 1.77
CA SER A 76 1.33 2.55 0.96
C SER A 76 0.38 2.14 -0.15
N ALA A 77 0.74 1.14 -0.96
CA ALA A 77 -0.06 0.73 -2.10
C ALA A 77 0.24 -0.71 -2.53
N LEU A 78 -0.77 -1.38 -3.07
CA LEU A 78 -0.62 -2.59 -3.87
C LEU A 78 -1.46 -2.39 -5.13
N LYS A 79 -0.83 -2.36 -6.29
CA LYS A 79 -1.50 -2.13 -7.58
C LYS A 79 -0.97 -3.07 -8.64
N LYS A 80 -1.69 -3.20 -9.77
CA LYS A 80 -1.12 -3.81 -10.98
C LYS A 80 0.01 -2.93 -11.52
N ALA A 81 1.04 -3.55 -12.07
CA ALA A 81 2.13 -2.85 -12.73
C ALA A 81 1.62 -2.07 -13.96
N ASP A 82 2.26 -0.94 -14.27
CA ASP A 82 1.92 -0.13 -15.43
C ASP A 82 2.24 -0.92 -16.72
N GLY A 83 1.37 -0.77 -17.73
CA GLY A 83 1.47 -1.56 -18.97
C GLY A 83 1.01 -3.02 -18.85
N ALA A 84 0.53 -3.46 -17.69
CA ALA A 84 -0.18 -4.74 -17.51
C ALA A 84 -1.67 -4.63 -17.91
N PHE A 85 -1.93 -4.07 -19.10
CA PHE A 85 -3.25 -4.14 -19.76
C PHE A 85 -3.19 -5.13 -20.91
N VAL A 86 -4.36 -5.56 -21.42
CA VAL A 86 -4.50 -6.29 -22.68
C VAL A 86 -5.02 -5.32 -23.75
N ASP A 87 -4.31 -5.16 -24.87
CA ASP A 87 -4.74 -4.35 -26.00
C ASP A 87 -5.68 -5.17 -26.89
N GLU A 88 -6.47 -4.46 -27.70
CA GLU A 88 -7.46 -5.01 -28.61
C GLU A 88 -6.87 -5.96 -29.69
N HIS A 89 -5.54 -6.01 -29.82
CA HIS A 89 -4.79 -6.86 -30.75
C HIS A 89 -4.13 -8.08 -30.07
N SER A 90 -4.51 -8.39 -28.83
CA SER A 90 -3.98 -9.53 -28.05
C SER A 90 -2.46 -9.54 -27.86
N ARG A 91 -1.79 -8.37 -27.95
CA ARG A 91 -0.35 -8.25 -27.69
C ARG A 91 -0.11 -7.35 -26.52
N THR A 92 0.07 -7.95 -25.35
CA THR A 92 0.09 -7.10 -24.17
C THR A 92 0.70 -7.76 -22.96
N GLY A 93 1.60 -6.99 -22.36
CA GLY A 93 1.72 -6.76 -20.93
C GLY A 93 1.70 -8.00 -20.06
N THR A 94 2.86 -8.32 -19.48
CA THR A 94 3.10 -9.37 -18.48
C THR A 94 1.90 -9.52 -17.55
N ARG A 95 1.03 -10.49 -17.85
CA ARG A 95 -0.01 -10.93 -16.94
C ARG A 95 0.73 -11.31 -15.65
N ASP A 96 0.22 -10.89 -14.50
CA ASP A 96 0.73 -11.29 -13.19
C ASP A 96 1.92 -10.47 -12.63
N ARG A 97 2.03 -9.19 -12.97
CA ARG A 97 2.90 -8.24 -12.27
C ARG A 97 2.14 -7.22 -11.42
N TYR A 98 2.57 -7.07 -10.17
CA TYR A 98 2.04 -6.12 -9.21
C TYR A 98 3.15 -5.26 -8.63
N VAL A 99 2.83 -4.04 -8.22
CA VAL A 99 3.73 -3.17 -7.46
C VAL A 99 3.20 -3.00 -6.06
N LEU A 100 3.97 -3.49 -5.09
CA LEU A 100 3.80 -3.22 -3.67
C LEU A 100 4.69 -2.05 -3.29
N ARG A 101 4.13 -1.06 -2.59
CA ARG A 101 4.87 0.07 -2.03
C ARG A 101 4.73 0.07 -0.52
N ILE A 102 5.88 0.12 0.13
CA ILE A 102 6.01 0.23 1.58
C ILE A 102 6.97 1.37 1.92
N TYR A 103 6.89 1.90 3.13
CA TYR A 103 7.81 2.93 3.58
C TYR A 103 8.09 2.83 5.08
N ASN A 104 9.23 3.36 5.47
CA ASN A 104 9.65 3.49 6.85
C ASN A 104 9.45 4.97 7.28
N PRO A 105 8.45 5.29 8.12
CA PRO A 105 8.24 6.65 8.60
C PRO A 105 9.21 7.03 9.74
N THR A 106 9.97 6.10 10.29
CA THR A 106 10.84 6.32 11.46
C THR A 106 12.17 6.96 11.07
N GLU A 107 12.95 7.33 12.08
CA GLU A 107 14.28 7.94 11.89
C GLU A 107 15.40 6.91 11.80
N GLU A 108 15.11 5.65 12.08
CA GLU A 108 16.08 4.56 12.11
C GLU A 108 15.94 3.67 10.88
N THR A 109 16.95 2.84 10.61
CA THR A 109 16.81 1.77 9.63
C THR A 109 15.99 0.63 10.23
N VAL A 110 15.00 0.14 9.49
CA VAL A 110 14.12 -0.95 9.93
C VAL A 110 14.33 -2.15 9.03
N GLU A 111 14.70 -3.27 9.64
CA GLU A 111 14.69 -4.58 9.03
C GLU A 111 13.34 -5.25 9.25
N GLY A 112 12.85 -5.95 8.25
CA GLY A 112 11.53 -6.55 8.27
C GLY A 112 11.29 -7.53 7.14
N GLU A 113 10.03 -7.90 6.97
CA GLU A 113 9.60 -8.82 5.94
C GLU A 113 8.19 -8.48 5.45
N VAL A 114 7.96 -8.81 4.19
CA VAL A 114 6.65 -8.83 3.56
C VAL A 114 6.25 -10.26 3.29
N SER A 115 5.12 -10.69 3.87
CA SER A 115 4.51 -12.00 3.63
C SER A 115 3.25 -11.87 2.80
N LEU A 116 3.09 -12.74 1.81
CA LEU A 116 1.98 -12.74 0.86
C LEU A 116 1.19 -14.04 0.93
N TRP A 117 -0.12 -13.97 0.72
CA TRP A 117 -0.98 -15.15 0.66
C TRP A 117 -0.68 -16.05 -0.54
N PHE A 118 -0.39 -15.42 -1.69
CA PHE A 118 -0.14 -16.08 -2.95
C PHE A 118 1.36 -16.25 -3.23
N PRO A 119 1.75 -17.27 -4.02
CA PRO A 119 3.14 -17.44 -4.41
C PRO A 119 3.65 -16.32 -5.32
N VAL A 120 4.90 -15.91 -5.10
CA VAL A 120 5.67 -14.96 -5.89
C VAL A 120 6.82 -15.72 -6.55
N ARG A 121 6.91 -15.61 -7.87
CA ARG A 121 8.00 -16.19 -8.68
C ARG A 121 9.29 -15.40 -8.50
N SER A 122 9.18 -14.07 -8.54
CA SER A 122 10.31 -13.17 -8.34
C SER A 122 9.85 -11.82 -7.79
N ALA A 123 10.74 -11.17 -7.05
CA ALA A 123 10.57 -9.82 -6.56
C ALA A 123 11.76 -8.96 -6.98
N ALA A 124 11.51 -7.70 -7.33
CA ALA A 124 12.58 -6.74 -7.63
C ALA A 124 12.24 -5.37 -7.04
N GLN A 125 13.23 -4.70 -6.49
CA GLN A 125 13.11 -3.31 -6.12
C GLN A 125 13.07 -2.46 -7.40
N VAL A 126 12.11 -1.55 -7.47
CA VAL A 126 11.90 -0.65 -8.61
C VAL A 126 11.79 0.81 -8.17
N THR A 127 12.02 1.73 -9.11
CA THR A 127 11.75 3.17 -8.93
C THR A 127 10.24 3.45 -8.86
N MET A 128 9.86 4.71 -8.65
CA MET A 128 8.45 5.12 -8.70
C MET A 128 7.81 4.93 -10.07
N GLU A 129 8.60 5.04 -11.14
CA GLU A 129 8.24 4.77 -12.53
C GLU A 129 8.39 3.28 -12.91
N GLU A 130 8.51 2.39 -11.92
CA GLU A 130 8.58 0.94 -12.08
C GLU A 130 9.81 0.43 -12.86
N LYS A 131 10.89 1.23 -12.91
CA LYS A 131 12.16 0.82 -13.50
C LYS A 131 12.94 -0.05 -12.53
N HIS A 132 13.48 -1.17 -13.01
CA HIS A 132 14.29 -2.10 -12.21
C HIS A 132 15.51 -1.41 -11.57
N ILE A 133 15.76 -1.72 -10.30
CA ILE A 133 16.96 -1.32 -9.56
C ILE A 133 17.81 -2.56 -9.24
N ARG A 134 17.20 -3.53 -8.56
CA ARG A 134 17.85 -4.79 -8.15
C ARG A 134 16.82 -5.86 -7.85
N ASP A 135 17.21 -7.11 -7.97
CA ASP A 135 16.38 -8.23 -7.54
C ASP A 135 16.37 -8.34 -6.01
N LEU A 136 15.26 -8.84 -5.47
CA LEU A 136 15.09 -9.13 -4.06
C LEU A 136 14.95 -10.63 -3.86
N GLU A 137 15.42 -11.12 -2.71
CA GLU A 137 15.24 -12.51 -2.32
C GLU A 137 13.76 -12.80 -2.04
N VAL A 138 13.29 -13.96 -2.50
CA VAL A 138 11.97 -14.50 -2.14
C VAL A 138 12.16 -15.82 -1.41
N LYS A 139 11.88 -15.83 -0.12
CA LYS A 139 11.92 -17.02 0.75
C LYS A 139 10.59 -17.76 0.68
N ASN A 140 10.65 -19.08 0.55
CA ASN A 140 9.47 -19.97 0.51
C ASN A 140 8.39 -19.53 -0.50
N SER A 141 8.80 -18.86 -1.58
CA SER A 141 7.93 -18.27 -2.60
C SER A 141 6.88 -17.27 -2.08
N ARG A 142 6.95 -16.78 -0.84
CA ARG A 142 5.89 -15.91 -0.27
C ARG A 142 6.41 -14.80 0.64
N VAL A 143 7.65 -14.90 1.10
CA VAL A 143 8.24 -13.98 2.07
C VAL A 143 9.38 -13.22 1.40
N ILE A 144 9.37 -11.90 1.52
CA ILE A 144 10.39 -11.01 0.96
C ILE A 144 11.01 -10.24 2.12
N PRO A 145 12.26 -10.57 2.53
CA PRO A 145 12.99 -9.76 3.49
C PRO A 145 13.23 -8.35 2.93
N VAL A 146 13.05 -7.33 3.76
CA VAL A 146 13.22 -5.94 3.37
C VAL A 146 14.00 -5.18 4.44
N THR A 147 14.84 -4.25 4.01
CA THR A 147 15.53 -3.31 4.90
C THR A 147 15.31 -1.93 4.33
N LEU A 148 14.65 -1.07 5.10
CA LEU A 148 14.35 0.30 4.70
C LEU A 148 15.10 1.27 5.61
N SER A 149 15.90 2.15 5.01
CA SER A 149 16.54 3.24 5.76
C SER A 149 15.50 4.24 6.29
N SER A 150 15.95 5.11 7.18
CA SER A 150 15.20 6.26 7.67
C SER A 150 14.44 6.98 6.54
N ARG A 151 13.13 7.19 6.73
CA ARG A 151 12.22 7.90 5.81
C ARG A 151 12.13 7.33 4.37
N GLN A 152 12.66 6.12 4.13
CA GLN A 152 12.70 5.55 2.79
C GLN A 152 11.33 5.04 2.34
N VAL A 153 11.03 5.24 1.05
CA VAL A 153 9.95 4.56 0.33
C VAL A 153 10.57 3.49 -0.58
N MET A 154 10.08 2.27 -0.49
CA MET A 154 10.49 1.16 -1.35
C MET A 154 9.31 0.68 -2.20
N SER A 155 9.52 0.55 -3.50
CA SER A 155 8.59 -0.14 -4.40
C SER A 155 9.17 -1.46 -4.85
N ILE A 156 8.33 -2.49 -4.81
CA ILE A 156 8.67 -3.88 -5.07
C ILE A 156 7.75 -4.37 -6.18
N MET A 157 8.35 -4.70 -7.32
CA MET A 157 7.71 -5.42 -8.40
C MET A 157 7.59 -6.88 -8.00
N LEU A 158 6.37 -7.39 -7.89
CA LEU A 158 6.03 -8.78 -7.62
C LEU A 158 5.62 -9.43 -8.94
N THR A 159 6.32 -10.48 -9.36
CA THR A 159 5.92 -11.32 -10.50
C THR A 159 5.33 -12.61 -9.96
N CYS A 160 4.05 -12.86 -10.20
CA CYS A 160 3.39 -14.08 -9.77
C CYS A 160 3.52 -15.19 -10.84
N PRO A 161 3.38 -16.46 -10.47
CA PRO A 161 3.24 -17.55 -11.43
C PRO A 161 1.96 -17.40 -12.26
N THR A 162 1.98 -17.81 -13.52
CA THR A 162 0.94 -17.55 -14.54
C THR A 162 -0.36 -18.37 -14.35
N ALA A 163 -0.71 -18.71 -13.11
CA ALA A 163 -1.84 -19.60 -12.82
C ALA A 163 -2.41 -19.48 -11.38
N THR A 164 -2.39 -18.31 -10.73
CA THR A 164 -2.79 -18.27 -9.29
C THR A 164 -3.66 -17.10 -8.82
N LEU A 165 -4.50 -16.50 -9.68
CA LEU A 165 -5.64 -15.70 -9.21
C LEU A 165 -6.88 -15.97 -10.05
#